data_AF-A0A1F7YMF4-F1
#
_entry.id   AF-A0A1F7YMF4-F1
#
_cell.length_a   1.000
_cell.length_b   1.000
_cell.length_c   1.000
_cell.angle_alpha   90.00
_cell.angle_beta   90.00
_cell.angle_gamma   90.00
#
_symmetry.space_group_name_H-M   'P 1'
#
loop_
_entity.id
_entity.type
_entity.pdbx_description
1 polymer ?
#
loop_
_entity_poly.entity_id
_entity_poly.type
_entity_poly.pdbx_seq_one_letter_code
_entity_poly.pdbx_strand_id
1 'polypeptide(L)'
;MGDAEDEKKVKLENINGTQSVSDLDKIISREQEIKKTGVGGYIFWGLAIPPFSTIWSIYAAYKKGVLHLLMPTMTFVYTIFFGLFSLLIFSAPKAFTDVASAKLQTETKVVHVPTLLTTGVIVLTILGLVGGFYLRSKAKKQGSLSVSHMLLLVIILALQFFVEVRELAFISSLVNQSFSGLYIGF
;
A
#
# COMPACT_ATOMS: atom_id res chain seq x y z
N MET A 1 64.43 14.14 -23.22
CA MET A 1 63.97 13.01 -22.39
C MET A 1 62.76 13.37 -21.51
N GLY A 2 62.09 14.52 -21.74
CA GLY A 2 60.92 14.98 -20.97
C GLY A 2 59.56 14.86 -21.69
N ASP A 3 59.53 14.77 -23.03
CA ASP A 3 58.25 14.77 -23.77
C ASP A 3 57.43 13.47 -23.62
N ALA A 4 58.09 12.33 -23.39
CA ALA A 4 57.40 11.03 -23.29
C ALA A 4 56.70 10.81 -21.94
N GLU A 5 57.11 11.53 -20.88
CA GLU A 5 56.48 11.43 -19.56
C GLU A 5 55.25 12.33 -19.44
N ASP A 6 55.28 13.52 -20.06
CA ASP A 6 54.12 14.42 -20.10
C ASP A 6 52.99 13.85 -20.97
N GLU A 7 53.31 13.24 -22.11
CA GLU A 7 52.28 12.62 -22.96
C GLU A 7 51.60 11.41 -22.28
N LYS A 8 52.34 10.65 -21.45
CA LYS A 8 51.76 9.57 -20.63
C LYS A 8 50.87 10.10 -19.51
N LYS A 9 51.27 11.18 -18.82
CA LYS A 9 50.45 11.79 -17.76
C LYS A 9 49.15 12.36 -18.30
N VAL A 10 49.21 13.11 -19.41
CA VAL A 10 48.03 13.69 -20.05
C VAL A 10 47.07 12.60 -20.53
N LYS A 11 47.59 11.46 -21.03
CA LYS A 11 46.76 10.32 -21.47
C LYS A 11 46.12 9.59 -20.29
N LEU A 12 46.81 9.41 -19.17
CA LEU A 12 46.27 8.80 -17.94
C LEU A 12 45.21 9.70 -17.27
N GLU A 13 45.41 11.00 -17.27
CA GLU A 13 44.46 11.98 -16.71
C GLU A 13 43.18 12.06 -17.56
N ASN A 14 43.30 11.99 -18.89
CA ASN A 14 42.15 11.89 -19.80
C ASN A 14 41.38 10.57 -19.65
N ILE A 15 42.06 9.43 -19.43
CA ILE A 15 41.38 8.13 -19.24
C ILE A 15 40.59 8.13 -17.92
N ASN A 16 41.17 8.64 -16.83
CA ASN A 16 40.47 8.76 -15.54
C ASN A 16 39.32 9.77 -15.58
N GLY A 17 39.49 10.90 -16.27
CA GLY A 17 38.42 11.88 -16.49
C GLY A 17 37.26 11.30 -17.31
N THR A 18 37.56 10.51 -18.34
CA THR A 18 36.54 9.90 -19.22
C THR A 18 35.81 8.74 -18.54
N GLN A 19 36.49 7.92 -17.72
CA GLN A 19 35.84 6.90 -16.90
C GLN A 19 34.93 7.49 -15.82
N SER A 20 35.39 8.55 -15.14
CA SER A 20 34.61 9.32 -14.16
C SER A 20 33.30 9.85 -14.75
N VAL A 21 33.36 10.46 -15.94
CA VAL A 21 32.17 11.00 -16.63
C VAL A 21 31.25 9.88 -17.13
N SER A 22 31.81 8.79 -17.67
CA SER A 22 31.02 7.61 -18.08
C SER A 22 30.32 6.93 -16.91
N ASP A 23 30.92 6.91 -15.72
CA ASP A 23 30.31 6.34 -14.52
C ASP A 23 29.25 7.28 -13.93
N LEU A 24 29.48 8.60 -13.98
CA LEU A 24 28.45 9.61 -13.69
C LEU A 24 27.26 9.51 -14.64
N ASP A 25 27.49 9.36 -15.95
CA ASP A 25 26.41 9.17 -16.93
C ASP A 25 25.66 7.84 -16.71
N LYS A 26 26.34 6.77 -16.28
CA LYS A 26 25.70 5.51 -15.86
C LYS A 26 24.86 5.67 -14.59
N ILE A 27 25.30 6.50 -13.65
CA ILE A 27 24.55 6.80 -12.42
C ILE A 27 23.33 7.66 -12.75
N ILE A 28 23.50 8.69 -13.57
CA ILE A 28 22.41 9.60 -14.00
C ILE A 28 21.38 8.86 -14.85
N SER A 29 21.81 7.98 -15.76
CA SER A 29 20.91 7.13 -16.56
C SER A 29 20.18 6.10 -15.70
N ARG A 30 20.83 5.47 -14.70
CA ARG A 30 20.15 4.64 -13.69
C ARG A 30 19.12 5.43 -12.88
N GLU A 31 19.43 6.65 -12.44
CA GLU A 31 18.48 7.50 -11.72
C GLU A 31 17.29 7.93 -12.60
N GLN A 32 17.52 8.19 -13.88
CA GLN A 32 16.46 8.48 -14.85
C GLN A 32 15.58 7.26 -15.16
N GLU A 33 16.15 6.06 -15.23
CA GLU A 33 15.38 4.81 -15.38
C GLU A 33 14.53 4.51 -14.14
N ILE A 34 15.06 4.72 -12.94
CA ILE A 34 14.29 4.58 -11.68
C ILE A 34 13.13 5.59 -11.63
N LYS A 35 13.34 6.83 -12.13
CA LYS A 35 12.25 7.82 -12.28
C LYS A 35 11.18 7.41 -13.29
N LYS A 36 11.53 6.62 -14.33
CA LYS A 36 10.57 6.11 -15.33
C LYS A 36 9.91 4.80 -14.94
N THR A 37 10.44 4.07 -13.95
CA THR A 37 9.90 2.75 -13.59
C THR A 37 8.60 2.90 -12.80
N GLY A 38 7.47 2.76 -13.50
CA GLY A 38 6.15 2.79 -12.89
C GLY A 38 5.88 1.56 -12.01
N VAL A 39 5.32 1.78 -10.82
CA VAL A 39 4.92 0.71 -9.88
C VAL A 39 3.49 0.20 -10.12
N GLY A 40 2.79 0.70 -11.13
CA GLY A 40 1.39 0.36 -11.42
C GLY A 40 1.16 -1.13 -11.69
N GLY A 41 2.04 -1.77 -12.48
CA GLY A 41 1.95 -3.21 -12.75
C GLY A 41 2.08 -4.07 -11.50
N TYR A 42 2.96 -3.67 -10.58
CA TYR A 42 3.14 -4.35 -9.28
C TYR A 42 1.89 -4.23 -8.41
N ILE A 43 1.22 -3.08 -8.43
CA ILE A 43 -0.02 -2.86 -7.68
C ILE A 43 -1.15 -3.70 -8.26
N PHE A 44 -1.32 -3.68 -9.59
CA PHE A 44 -2.34 -4.47 -10.27
C PHE A 44 -2.19 -5.97 -9.98
N TRP A 45 -0.98 -6.50 -10.16
CA TRP A 45 -0.70 -7.90 -9.86
C TRP A 45 -0.82 -8.23 -8.37
N GLY A 46 -0.41 -7.31 -7.49
CA GLY A 46 -0.47 -7.51 -6.05
C GLY A 46 -1.89 -7.45 -5.47
N LEU A 47 -2.82 -6.82 -6.16
CA LEU A 47 -4.25 -6.76 -5.80
C LEU A 47 -5.08 -7.87 -6.45
N ALA A 48 -4.56 -8.56 -7.47
CA ALA A 48 -5.33 -9.55 -8.22
C ALA A 48 -5.67 -10.78 -7.38
N ILE A 49 -4.72 -11.31 -6.59
CA ILE A 49 -4.92 -12.51 -5.75
C ILE A 49 -4.19 -12.38 -4.40
N PRO A 50 -4.68 -11.57 -3.46
CA PRO A 50 -4.08 -11.47 -2.12
C PRO A 50 -4.17 -12.80 -1.36
N PRO A 51 -3.23 -13.16 -0.46
CA PRO A 51 -2.02 -12.42 -0.07
C PRO A 51 -0.77 -12.78 -0.90
N PHE A 52 -0.77 -13.93 -1.60
CA PHE A 52 0.42 -14.47 -2.25
C PHE A 52 0.93 -13.58 -3.39
N SER A 53 0.03 -13.03 -4.21
CA SER A 53 0.42 -12.11 -5.28
C SER A 53 0.97 -10.78 -4.74
N THR A 54 0.49 -10.33 -3.59
CA THR A 54 0.95 -9.13 -2.89
C THR A 54 2.38 -9.31 -2.40
N ILE A 55 2.67 -10.46 -1.74
CA ILE A 55 4.03 -10.81 -1.28
C ILE A 55 4.98 -10.93 -2.48
N TRP A 56 4.56 -11.60 -3.55
CA TRP A 56 5.36 -11.73 -4.76
C TRP A 56 5.68 -10.38 -5.40
N SER A 57 4.69 -9.48 -5.46
CA SER A 57 4.86 -8.13 -5.99
C SER A 57 5.86 -7.30 -5.18
N ILE A 58 5.78 -7.39 -3.85
CA ILE A 58 6.75 -6.77 -2.93
C ILE A 58 8.16 -7.32 -3.15
N TYR A 59 8.30 -8.65 -3.24
CA TYR A 59 9.58 -9.31 -3.48
C TYR A 59 10.19 -8.90 -4.84
N ALA A 60 9.38 -8.89 -5.89
CA ALA A 60 9.80 -8.50 -7.22
C ALA A 60 10.19 -7.00 -7.27
N ALA A 61 9.48 -6.13 -6.55
CA ALA A 61 9.82 -4.71 -6.44
C ALA A 61 11.08 -4.45 -5.61
N TYR A 62 11.32 -5.25 -4.56
CA TYR A 62 12.56 -5.22 -3.80
C TYR A 62 13.76 -5.59 -4.69
N LYS A 63 13.66 -6.70 -5.45
CA LYS A 63 14.71 -7.11 -6.38
C LYS A 63 14.99 -6.09 -7.48
N LYS A 64 13.98 -5.33 -7.91
CA LYS A 64 14.15 -4.26 -8.91
C LYS A 64 14.45 -2.88 -8.31
N GLY A 65 14.64 -2.77 -6.99
CA GLY A 65 14.99 -1.52 -6.31
C GLY A 65 13.88 -0.47 -6.23
N VAL A 66 12.64 -0.79 -6.62
CA VAL A 66 11.50 0.15 -6.67
C VAL A 66 10.57 0.06 -5.44
N LEU A 67 10.98 -0.69 -4.41
CA LEU A 67 10.19 -0.87 -3.19
C LEU A 67 9.86 0.46 -2.49
N HIS A 68 10.80 1.40 -2.51
CA HIS A 68 10.65 2.75 -1.93
C HIS A 68 9.49 3.54 -2.57
N LEU A 69 9.12 3.21 -3.82
CA LEU A 69 8.00 3.80 -4.53
C LEU A 69 6.75 2.92 -4.46
N LEU A 70 6.91 1.59 -4.43
CA LEU A 70 5.80 0.64 -4.34
C LEU A 70 5.08 0.74 -2.99
N MET A 71 5.81 0.70 -1.88
CA MET A 71 5.23 0.67 -0.53
C MET A 71 4.26 1.84 -0.28
N PRO A 72 4.65 3.12 -0.47
CA PRO A 72 3.73 4.24 -0.31
C PRO A 72 2.53 4.19 -1.26
N THR A 73 2.74 3.69 -2.48
CA THR A 73 1.68 3.60 -3.48
C THR A 73 0.68 2.49 -3.14
N MET A 74 1.15 1.33 -2.66
CA MET A 74 0.31 0.27 -2.13
C MET A 74 -0.49 0.77 -0.93
N THR A 75 0.15 1.41 0.05
CA THR A 75 -0.58 1.98 1.20
C THR A 75 -1.65 2.96 0.77
N PHE A 76 -1.36 3.86 -0.16
CA PHE A 76 -2.34 4.79 -0.68
C PHE A 76 -3.55 4.08 -1.31
N VAL A 77 -3.31 3.12 -2.21
CA VAL A 77 -4.38 2.39 -2.91
C VAL A 77 -5.20 1.52 -1.96
N TYR A 78 -4.54 0.74 -1.10
CA TYR A 78 -5.22 -0.07 -0.08
C TYR A 78 -6.04 0.81 0.87
N THR A 79 -5.54 1.98 1.26
CA THR A 79 -6.29 2.89 2.14
C THR A 79 -7.58 3.40 1.49
N ILE A 80 -7.58 3.61 0.16
CA ILE A 80 -8.81 3.96 -0.57
C ILE A 80 -9.82 2.82 -0.49
N PHE A 81 -9.40 1.59 -0.77
CA PHE A 81 -10.28 0.42 -0.68
C PHE A 81 -10.80 0.20 0.74
N PHE A 82 -9.93 0.28 1.73
CA PHE A 82 -10.27 0.23 3.16
C PHE A 82 -11.33 1.27 3.52
N GLY A 83 -11.09 2.55 3.18
CA GLY A 83 -12.04 3.62 3.48
C GLY A 83 -13.40 3.44 2.80
N LEU A 84 -13.41 2.98 1.54
CA LEU A 84 -14.66 2.68 0.83
C LEU A 84 -15.40 1.49 1.45
N PHE A 85 -14.67 0.43 1.82
CA PHE A 85 -15.23 -0.76 2.46
C PHE A 85 -15.87 -0.42 3.81
N SER A 86 -15.13 0.24 4.70
CA SER A 86 -15.63 0.65 6.01
C SER A 86 -16.79 1.66 5.89
N LEU A 87 -16.75 2.57 4.91
CA LEU A 87 -17.86 3.48 4.64
C LEU A 87 -19.13 2.72 4.23
N LEU A 88 -19.03 1.69 3.38
CA LEU A 88 -20.17 0.85 3.01
C LEU A 88 -20.76 0.14 4.24
N ILE A 89 -19.91 -0.38 5.13
CA ILE A 89 -20.33 -1.05 6.37
C ILE A 89 -21.08 -0.09 7.29
N PHE A 90 -20.57 1.13 7.47
CA PHE A 90 -21.17 2.11 8.39
C PHE A 90 -22.40 2.82 7.82
N SER A 91 -22.47 3.00 6.49
CA SER A 91 -23.56 3.73 5.85
C SER A 91 -24.80 2.87 5.68
N ALA A 92 -24.65 1.54 5.59
CA ALA A 92 -25.77 0.64 5.36
C ALA A 92 -25.77 -0.62 6.26
N PRO A 93 -25.64 -0.52 7.61
CA PRO A 93 -25.80 -1.68 8.49
C PRO A 93 -27.16 -2.36 8.26
N LYS A 94 -28.19 -1.54 8.00
CA LYS A 94 -29.54 -2.00 7.65
C LYS A 94 -29.60 -2.78 6.34
N ALA A 95 -28.83 -2.43 5.30
CA ALA A 95 -28.86 -3.20 4.05
C ALA A 95 -28.31 -4.62 4.25
N PHE A 96 -27.30 -4.80 5.11
CA PHE A 96 -26.79 -6.12 5.47
C PHE A 96 -27.83 -6.94 6.26
N THR A 97 -28.56 -6.30 7.19
CA THR A 97 -29.66 -6.96 7.93
C THR A 97 -30.93 -7.13 7.10
N ASP A 98 -31.18 -6.29 6.09
CA ASP A 98 -32.34 -6.34 5.20
C ASP A 98 -32.19 -7.45 4.16
N VAL A 99 -31.00 -7.66 3.62
CA VAL A 99 -30.72 -8.83 2.76
C VAL A 99 -30.85 -10.14 3.56
N ALA A 100 -30.46 -10.13 4.84
CA ALA A 100 -30.65 -11.26 5.73
C ALA A 100 -32.14 -11.47 6.09
N SER A 101 -32.86 -10.41 6.49
CA SER A 101 -34.27 -10.50 6.90
C SER A 101 -35.24 -10.69 5.73
N ALA A 102 -34.96 -10.17 4.53
CA ALA A 102 -35.74 -10.46 3.32
C ALA A 102 -35.73 -11.96 2.96
N LYS A 103 -34.70 -12.70 3.40
CA LYS A 103 -34.65 -14.17 3.29
C LYS A 103 -35.24 -14.90 4.50
N LEU A 104 -35.45 -14.23 5.64
CA LEU A 104 -35.74 -14.89 6.93
C LEU A 104 -37.00 -14.38 7.66
N GLN A 105 -37.72 -13.39 7.12
CA GLN A 105 -38.96 -12.80 7.69
C GLN A 105 -38.86 -12.42 9.19
N THR A 106 -37.69 -12.00 9.65
CA THR A 106 -37.44 -11.63 11.07
C THR A 106 -37.33 -10.12 11.25
N GLU A 107 -37.77 -9.62 12.42
CA GLU A 107 -37.65 -8.21 12.79
C GLU A 107 -36.19 -7.74 12.76
N THR A 108 -35.93 -6.66 12.04
CA THR A 108 -34.59 -6.07 11.91
C THR A 108 -34.22 -5.32 13.18
N LYS A 109 -33.35 -5.92 13.99
CA LYS A 109 -32.78 -5.24 15.15
C LYS A 109 -31.88 -4.11 14.66
N VAL A 110 -32.10 -2.88 15.14
CA VAL A 110 -31.24 -1.73 14.79
C VAL A 110 -29.85 -1.99 15.36
N VAL A 111 -28.91 -2.31 14.47
CA VAL A 111 -27.52 -2.56 14.84
C VAL A 111 -26.79 -1.22 14.94
N HIS A 112 -26.22 -0.93 16.10
CA HIS A 112 -25.38 0.24 16.30
C HIS A 112 -23.91 -0.11 16.07
N VAL A 113 -23.25 0.62 15.18
CA VAL A 113 -21.80 0.49 14.97
C VAL A 113 -21.08 1.19 16.14
N PRO A 114 -20.04 0.58 16.75
CA PRO A 114 -19.28 1.23 17.82
C PRO A 114 -18.56 2.50 17.34
N THR A 115 -18.82 3.65 17.98
CA THR A 115 -18.23 4.96 17.63
C THR A 115 -16.70 5.00 17.64
N LEU A 116 -16.08 4.19 18.51
CA LEU A 116 -14.62 4.04 18.57
C LEU A 116 -14.05 3.41 17.29
N LEU A 117 -14.78 2.46 16.69
CA LEU A 117 -14.38 1.79 15.46
C LEU A 117 -14.46 2.76 14.29
N THR A 118 -15.55 3.52 14.19
CA THR A 118 -15.72 4.57 13.17
C THR A 118 -14.65 5.66 13.26
N THR A 119 -14.36 6.15 14.46
CA THR A 119 -13.30 7.17 14.66
C THR A 119 -11.92 6.61 14.27
N GLY A 120 -11.63 5.36 14.65
CA GLY A 120 -10.39 4.68 14.29
C GLY A 120 -10.19 4.53 12.79
N VAL A 121 -11.25 4.14 12.06
CA VAL A 121 -11.24 4.07 10.59
C VAL A 121 -10.91 5.43 9.99
N ILE A 122 -11.60 6.50 10.40
CA ILE A 122 -11.38 7.85 9.84
C ILE A 122 -9.92 8.28 10.02
N VAL A 123 -9.37 8.08 11.22
CA VAL A 123 -7.97 8.44 11.51
C VAL A 123 -7.00 7.61 10.66
N LEU A 124 -7.22 6.30 10.56
CA LEU A 124 -6.39 5.40 9.73
C LEU A 124 -6.48 5.73 8.24
N THR A 125 -7.66 6.12 7.76
CA THR A 125 -7.88 6.53 6.37
C THR A 125 -7.12 7.83 6.07
N ILE A 126 -7.19 8.83 6.95
CA ILE A 126 -6.45 10.08 6.78
C ILE A 126 -4.94 9.82 6.81
N LEU A 127 -4.45 9.07 7.80
CA LEU A 127 -3.03 8.75 7.92
C LEU A 127 -2.52 7.94 6.72
N GLY A 128 -3.29 6.98 6.22
CA GLY A 128 -2.91 6.17 5.06
C GLY A 128 -2.92 6.95 3.75
N LEU A 129 -3.92 7.82 3.53
CA LEU A 129 -3.99 8.68 2.33
C LEU A 129 -2.90 9.73 2.34
N VAL A 130 -2.81 10.52 3.42
CA VAL A 130 -1.82 11.60 3.54
C VAL A 130 -0.42 11.02 3.61
N GLY A 131 -0.20 10.02 4.46
CA GLY A 131 1.10 9.36 4.61
C GLY A 131 1.55 8.65 3.33
N GLY A 132 0.67 7.88 2.70
CA GLY A 132 0.96 7.21 1.42
C GLY A 132 1.26 8.19 0.30
N PHE A 133 0.43 9.23 0.13
CA PHE A 133 0.63 10.24 -0.92
C PHE A 133 1.88 11.09 -0.68
N TYR A 134 2.09 11.56 0.55
CA TYR A 134 3.23 12.39 0.91
C TYR A 134 4.55 11.62 0.76
N LEU A 135 4.64 10.41 1.31
CA LEU A 135 5.85 9.59 1.22
C LEU A 135 6.11 9.10 -0.20
N ARG A 136 5.08 8.85 -1.01
CA ARG A 136 5.24 8.60 -2.45
C ARG A 136 5.85 9.81 -3.16
N SER A 137 5.34 11.00 -2.87
CA SER A 137 5.83 12.25 -3.48
C SER A 137 7.27 12.53 -3.07
N LYS A 138 7.61 12.28 -1.80
CA LYS A 138 8.97 12.39 -1.27
C LYS A 138 9.91 11.35 -1.93
N ALA A 139 9.47 10.09 -2.03
CA ALA A 139 10.24 9.01 -2.66
C ALA A 139 10.53 9.29 -4.15
N LYS A 140 9.56 9.83 -4.90
CA LYS A 140 9.79 10.26 -6.29
C LYS A 140 10.83 11.37 -6.43
N LYS A 141 10.88 12.30 -5.46
CA LYS A 141 11.83 13.42 -5.47
C LYS A 141 13.24 12.97 -5.06
N GLN A 142 13.33 12.08 -4.07
CA GLN A 142 14.59 11.68 -3.42
C GLN A 142 15.18 10.37 -3.96
N GLY A 143 14.46 9.63 -4.80
CA GLY A 143 14.90 8.33 -5.33
C GLY A 143 15.02 7.22 -4.28
N SER A 144 14.62 7.50 -3.04
CA SER A 144 14.73 6.58 -1.91
C SER A 144 13.69 6.94 -0.84
N LEU A 145 13.46 5.99 0.07
CA LEU A 145 12.60 6.18 1.23
C LEU A 145 13.29 5.51 2.43
N SER A 146 13.36 6.18 3.58
CA SER A 146 14.03 5.59 4.74
C SER A 146 13.26 4.37 5.27
N VAL A 147 14.00 3.46 5.90
CA VAL A 147 13.45 2.25 6.52
C VAL A 147 12.36 2.59 7.55
N SER A 148 12.55 3.65 8.34
CA SER A 148 11.55 4.12 9.31
C SER A 148 10.21 4.51 8.67
N HIS A 149 10.24 5.19 7.52
CA HIS A 149 9.02 5.53 6.79
C HIS A 149 8.37 4.29 6.17
N MET A 150 9.15 3.33 5.67
CA MET A 150 8.62 2.05 5.20
C MET A 150 7.94 1.27 6.33
N LEU A 151 8.58 1.20 7.51
CA LEU A 151 8.02 0.56 8.71
C LEU A 151 6.70 1.19 9.14
N LEU A 152 6.62 2.53 9.16
CA LEU A 152 5.40 3.26 9.46
C LEU A 152 4.26 2.89 8.50
N LEU A 153 4.55 2.77 7.19
CA LEU A 153 3.56 2.37 6.20
C LEU A 153 3.10 0.91 6.38
N VAL A 154 4.00 0.01 6.77
CA VAL A 154 3.64 -1.38 7.12
C VAL A 154 2.71 -1.41 8.34
N ILE A 155 3.01 -0.61 9.38
CA ILE A 155 2.18 -0.54 10.59
C ILE A 155 0.78 -0.02 10.26
N ILE A 156 0.67 1.03 9.42
CA ILE A 156 -0.63 1.54 8.97
C ILE A 156 -1.42 0.44 8.26
N LEU A 157 -0.80 -0.28 7.32
CA LEU A 157 -1.45 -1.38 6.61
C LEU A 157 -1.89 -2.51 7.54
N ALA A 158 -1.04 -2.89 8.50
CA ALA A 158 -1.37 -3.93 9.47
C ALA A 158 -2.56 -3.53 10.37
N LEU A 159 -2.61 -2.27 10.80
CA LEU A 159 -3.74 -1.73 11.56
C LEU A 159 -5.03 -1.69 10.73
N GLN A 160 -4.95 -1.31 9.45
CA GLN A 160 -6.09 -1.35 8.53
C GLN A 160 -6.63 -2.78 8.38
N PHE A 161 -5.76 -3.75 8.10
CA PHE A 161 -6.13 -5.17 8.04
C PHE A 161 -6.78 -5.67 9.33
N PHE A 162 -6.25 -5.28 10.50
CA PHE A 162 -6.84 -5.65 11.78
C PHE A 162 -8.27 -5.10 11.95
N VAL A 163 -8.51 -3.86 11.52
CA VAL A 163 -9.86 -3.25 11.54
C VAL A 163 -10.79 -3.94 10.55
N GLU A 164 -10.35 -4.23 9.32
CA GLU A 164 -11.16 -4.96 8.33
C GLU A 164 -11.58 -6.35 8.85
N VAL A 165 -10.68 -7.09 9.49
CA VAL A 165 -11.00 -8.39 10.11
C VAL A 165 -12.06 -8.25 11.20
N ARG A 166 -11.99 -7.17 12.01
CA ARG A 166 -13.02 -6.87 13.03
C ARG A 166 -14.35 -6.51 12.39
N GLU A 167 -14.36 -5.73 11.31
CA GLU A 167 -15.56 -5.38 10.57
C GLU A 167 -16.22 -6.61 9.92
N LEU A 168 -15.43 -7.51 9.34
CA LEU A 168 -15.89 -8.80 8.82
C LEU A 168 -16.50 -9.68 9.93
N ALA A 169 -15.84 -9.77 11.07
CA ALA A 169 -16.36 -10.51 12.23
C ALA A 169 -17.67 -9.90 12.75
N PHE A 170 -17.78 -8.56 12.77
CA PHE A 170 -19.00 -7.86 13.09
C PHE A 170 -20.12 -8.22 12.11
N ILE A 171 -19.92 -8.08 10.80
CA ILE A 171 -20.91 -8.49 9.78
C ILE A 171 -21.32 -9.95 9.96
N SER A 172 -20.35 -10.86 10.12
CA SER A 172 -20.63 -12.29 10.35
C SER A 172 -21.49 -12.52 11.60
N SER A 173 -21.24 -11.78 12.68
CA SER A 173 -22.08 -11.84 13.88
C SER A 173 -23.50 -11.34 13.64
N LEU A 174 -23.69 -10.28 12.82
CA LEU A 174 -25.03 -9.76 12.48
C LEU A 174 -25.82 -10.76 11.64
N VAL A 175 -25.15 -11.38 10.68
CA VAL A 175 -25.74 -12.43 9.85
C VAL A 175 -26.12 -13.63 10.72
N ASN A 176 -25.22 -14.13 11.57
CA ASN A 176 -25.52 -15.26 12.46
C ASN A 176 -26.64 -14.96 13.48
N GLN A 177 -26.69 -13.74 14.04
CA GLN A 177 -27.81 -13.35 14.92
C GLN A 177 -29.14 -13.39 14.18
N SER A 178 -29.17 -12.93 12.92
CA SER A 178 -30.35 -12.99 12.06
C SER A 178 -30.81 -14.44 11.78
N PHE A 179 -29.89 -15.41 11.74
CA PHE A 179 -30.20 -16.84 11.60
C PHE A 179 -30.56 -17.53 12.92
N SER A 180 -29.99 -17.13 14.06
CA SER A 180 -30.25 -17.76 15.36
C SER A 180 -31.70 -17.61 15.84
N GLY A 181 -32.42 -16.60 15.35
CA GLY A 181 -33.87 -16.44 15.56
C GLY A 181 -34.74 -17.52 14.89
N LEU A 182 -34.22 -18.29 13.93
CA LEU A 182 -34.97 -19.38 13.26
C LEU A 182 -34.94 -20.71 14.01
N TYR A 183 -33.98 -20.91 14.92
CA TYR A 183 -33.80 -22.19 15.61
C TYR A 183 -34.55 -22.28 16.96
N ILE A 184 -35.25 -21.22 17.39
CA ILE A 184 -36.08 -21.22 18.61
C ILE A 184 -37.53 -21.68 18.29
N GLY A 185 -37.79 -22.15 17.06
CA GLY A 185 -39.11 -22.57 16.57
C GLY A 185 -39.27 -24.06 16.28
N PHE A 186 -38.50 -24.94 16.92
CA PHE A 186 -38.74 -26.40 16.92
C PHE A 186 -38.86 -26.92 18.35
#